data_AF-A0AAW7DLN5-F1
#
_entry.id   AF-A0AAW7DLN5-F1
#
_cell.length_a   1.000
_cell.length_b   1.000
_cell.length_c   1.000
_cell.angle_alpha   90.00
_cell.angle_beta   90.00
_cell.angle_gamma   90.00
#
_symmetry.space_group_name_H-M   'P 1'
#
loop_
_entity.id
_entity.type
_entity.pdbx_description
1 polymer ?
#
loop_
_entity_poly.entity_id
_entity_poly.type
_entity_poly.pdbx_seq_one_letter_code
_entity_poly.pdbx_strand_id
1 'polypeptide(L)'
;NKIEEDLKYRTKVGEKLLFIIDKCEDTDKASLTGLLFKSFLEKKIDYDQFITGTNIIEKTPLPDLMFFIENDVEELELDNGGSEFVSYGLMEIRVTKPNIKVGDEKYYGDKYIPSDNEILADRLEITDFEIVASISWIGQILRENLCKE
;
A
#
# COMPACT_ATOMS: atom_id res chain seq x y z
N ASN A 1 14.13 23.86 -11.41
CA ASN A 1 13.32 22.89 -10.61
C ASN A 1 12.17 23.67 -9.95
N LYS A 2 10.98 23.09 -9.73
CA LYS A 2 9.83 23.82 -9.11
C LYS A 2 10.19 24.43 -7.74
N ILE A 3 11.09 23.80 -6.98
CA ILE A 3 11.64 24.32 -5.72
C ILE A 3 12.44 25.64 -5.92
N GLU A 4 13.13 25.79 -7.05
CA GLU A 4 13.94 26.97 -7.35
C GLU A 4 13.07 28.12 -7.89
N GLU A 5 12.07 27.77 -8.69
CA GLU A 5 11.26 28.69 -9.50
C GLU A 5 9.99 29.19 -8.78
N ASP A 6 9.45 28.44 -7.81
CA ASP A 6 8.21 28.78 -7.10
C ASP A 6 8.46 28.99 -5.60
N LEU A 7 8.37 30.24 -5.16
CA LEU A 7 8.57 30.64 -3.76
C LEU A 7 7.56 29.98 -2.81
N LYS A 8 6.27 29.90 -3.19
CA LYS A 8 5.24 29.32 -2.32
C LYS A 8 5.46 27.83 -2.17
N TYR A 9 5.79 27.15 -3.27
CA TYR A 9 6.12 25.72 -3.23
C TYR A 9 7.36 25.46 -2.37
N ARG A 10 8.43 26.26 -2.53
CA ARG A 10 9.63 26.18 -1.70
C ARG A 10 9.35 26.36 -0.21
N THR A 11 8.55 27.36 0.16
CA THR A 11 8.16 27.59 1.55
C THR A 11 7.39 26.38 2.11
N LYS A 12 6.41 25.85 1.36
CA LYS A 12 5.63 24.66 1.77
C LYS A 12 6.52 23.42 1.96
N VAL A 13 7.48 23.20 1.07
CA VAL A 13 8.45 22.11 1.19
C VAL A 13 9.31 22.31 2.44
N GLY A 14 9.85 23.51 2.66
CA GLY A 14 10.67 23.83 3.84
C GLY A 14 9.93 23.63 5.16
N GLU A 15 8.69 24.11 5.27
CA GLU A 15 7.84 23.93 6.46
C GLU A 15 7.58 22.44 6.76
N LYS A 16 7.29 21.64 5.73
CA LYS A 16 7.10 20.20 5.93
C LYS A 16 8.38 19.45 6.26
N LEU A 17 9.53 19.88 5.73
CA LEU A 17 10.82 19.30 6.12
C LEU A 17 11.13 19.58 7.59
N LEU A 18 10.88 20.81 8.06
CA LEU A 18 11.04 21.14 9.48
C LEU A 18 10.12 20.27 10.36
N PHE A 19 8.87 20.09 9.94
CA PHE A 19 7.93 19.21 10.65
C PHE A 19 8.38 17.74 10.70
N ILE A 20 8.96 17.24 9.60
CA ILE A 20 9.47 15.86 9.54
C ILE A 20 10.70 15.72 10.46
N ILE A 21 11.64 16.67 10.41
CA ILE A 21 12.83 16.67 11.27
C ILE A 21 12.43 16.71 12.75
N ASP A 22 11.46 17.55 13.11
CA ASP A 22 10.95 17.68 14.48
C ASP A 22 10.34 16.38 15.03
N LYS A 23 9.84 15.50 14.14
CA LYS A 23 9.25 14.21 14.49
C LYS A 23 10.22 13.04 14.54
N CYS A 24 11.40 13.18 13.94
CA CYS A 24 12.38 12.10 13.86
C CYS A 24 13.08 11.87 15.21
N GLU A 25 12.40 11.23 16.16
CA GLU A 25 12.97 10.84 17.47
C GLU A 25 13.80 9.53 17.38
N ASP A 26 13.49 8.68 16.41
CA ASP A 26 14.17 7.40 16.14
C ASP A 26 15.22 7.58 15.03
N THR A 27 16.47 7.21 15.31
CA THR A 27 17.60 7.42 14.38
C THR A 27 17.49 6.56 13.12
N ASP A 28 16.93 5.35 13.23
CA ASP A 28 16.78 4.44 12.10
C ASP A 28 15.65 4.92 11.18
N LYS A 29 14.50 5.30 11.76
CA LYS A 29 13.40 5.91 10.98
C LYS A 29 13.79 7.24 10.35
N ALA A 30 14.60 8.05 11.05
CA ALA A 30 15.16 9.27 10.49
C ALA A 30 16.02 8.99 9.25
N SER A 31 16.81 7.91 9.30
CA SER A 31 17.63 7.48 8.17
C SER A 31 16.78 7.03 6.97
N LEU A 32 15.72 6.25 7.20
CA LEU A 32 14.77 5.84 6.16
C LEU A 32 14.07 7.05 5.54
N THR A 33 13.65 8.00 6.37
CA THR A 33 13.06 9.28 5.92
C THR A 33 14.03 10.09 5.07
N GLY A 34 15.33 10.11 5.43
CA GLY A 34 16.39 10.74 4.65
C GLY A 34 16.58 10.09 3.27
N LEU A 35 16.52 8.76 3.19
CA LEU A 35 16.55 8.03 1.91
C LEU A 35 15.34 8.39 1.04
N LEU A 36 14.14 8.42 1.61
CA LEU A 36 12.93 8.81 0.87
C LEU A 36 12.99 10.27 0.39
N PHE A 37 13.56 11.16 1.21
CA PHE A 37 13.78 12.56 0.81
C PHE A 37 14.77 12.68 -0.34
N LYS A 38 15.84 11.88 -0.35
CA LYS A 38 16.76 11.79 -1.49
C LYS A 38 16.01 11.40 -2.77
N SER A 39 15.15 10.38 -2.72
CA SER A 39 14.33 9.97 -3.88
C SER A 39 13.42 11.09 -4.38
N PHE A 40 12.86 11.91 -3.49
CA PHE A 40 12.09 13.09 -3.86
C PHE A 40 12.94 14.15 -4.58
N LEU A 41 14.14 14.45 -4.06
CA LEU A 41 15.06 15.39 -4.70
C LEU A 41 15.51 14.91 -6.09
N GLU A 42 15.69 13.60 -6.25
CA GLU A 42 15.99 12.93 -7.51
C GLU A 42 14.76 12.80 -8.44
N LYS A 43 13.58 13.26 -8.01
CA LYS A 43 12.29 13.19 -8.73
C LYS A 43 11.85 11.76 -9.09
N LYS A 44 12.32 10.77 -8.32
CA LYS A 44 11.82 9.38 -8.41
C LYS A 44 10.40 9.27 -7.84
N ILE A 45 10.11 10.13 -6.86
CA ILE A 45 8.79 10.27 -6.24
C ILE A 45 8.38 11.74 -6.24
N ASP A 46 7.08 12.00 -6.24
CA ASP A 46 6.52 13.33 -6.07
C ASP A 46 6.39 13.72 -4.59
N TYR A 47 5.93 14.95 -4.36
CA TYR A 47 5.79 15.50 -3.02
C TYR A 47 4.72 14.79 -2.17
N ASP A 48 3.59 14.41 -2.77
CA ASP A 48 2.49 13.77 -2.04
C ASP A 48 2.89 12.34 -1.64
N GLN A 49 3.62 11.63 -2.52
CA GLN A 49 4.25 10.36 -2.24
C GLN A 49 5.28 10.46 -1.11
N PHE A 50 6.14 11.49 -1.13
CA PHE A 50 7.11 11.73 -0.07
C PHE A 50 6.43 11.99 1.29
N ILE A 51 5.43 12.87 1.33
CA ILE A 51 4.71 13.17 2.58
C ILE A 51 3.96 11.94 3.10
N THR A 52 3.33 11.17 2.21
CA THR A 52 2.60 9.96 2.61
C THR A 52 3.55 8.88 3.13
N GLY A 53 4.67 8.65 2.43
CA GLY A 53 5.67 7.68 2.82
C GLY A 53 6.35 8.03 4.14
N THR A 54 6.70 9.30 4.39
CA THR A 54 7.27 9.72 5.68
C THR A 54 6.30 9.53 6.84
N ASN A 55 5.02 9.80 6.65
CA ASN A 55 4.00 9.50 7.68
C ASN A 55 3.87 7.99 7.96
N ILE A 56 4.01 7.14 6.93
CA ILE A 56 3.98 5.68 7.08
C ILE A 56 5.22 5.20 7.84
N ILE A 57 6.42 5.65 7.45
CA ILE A 57 7.68 5.34 8.16
C ILE A 57 7.56 5.68 9.64
N GLU A 58 7.04 6.87 9.94
CA GLU A 58 6.94 7.37 11.32
C GLU A 58 6.00 6.50 12.18
N LYS A 59 4.80 6.19 11.69
CA LYS A 59 3.80 5.45 12.48
C LYS A 59 4.04 3.93 12.54
N THR A 60 4.80 3.35 11.61
CA THR A 60 5.03 1.90 11.56
C THR A 60 6.07 1.50 12.60
N PRO A 61 5.86 0.45 13.42
CA PRO A 61 6.92 -0.10 14.26
C PRO A 61 8.16 -0.46 13.44
N LEU A 62 9.35 -0.08 13.91
CA LEU A 62 10.58 -0.28 13.14
C LEU A 62 10.80 -1.75 12.71
N PRO A 63 10.58 -2.77 13.57
CA PRO A 63 10.72 -4.17 13.15
C PRO A 63 9.80 -4.56 11.98
N ASP A 64 8.54 -4.12 12.03
CA ASP A 64 7.55 -4.41 10.98
C ASP A 64 7.91 -3.69 9.68
N LEU A 65 8.36 -2.43 9.77
CA LEU A 65 8.80 -1.64 8.62
C LEU A 65 10.02 -2.29 7.95
N MET A 66 11.02 -2.70 8.73
CA MET A 66 12.21 -3.37 8.21
C MET A 66 11.85 -4.72 7.58
N PHE A 67 11.00 -5.52 8.23
CA PHE A 67 10.50 -6.77 7.66
C PHE A 67 9.82 -6.53 6.31
N PHE A 68 8.94 -5.53 6.21
CA PHE A 68 8.23 -5.22 4.97
C PHE A 68 9.15 -4.73 3.82
N ILE A 69 10.19 -3.98 4.15
CA ILE A 69 11.17 -3.48 3.17
C ILE A 69 12.10 -4.61 2.71
N GLU A 70 12.53 -5.48 3.63
CA GLU A 70 13.53 -6.52 3.33
C GLU A 70 12.93 -7.78 2.69
N ASN A 71 11.61 -7.96 2.76
CA ASN A 71 10.92 -9.14 2.23
C ASN A 71 9.97 -8.76 1.10
N ASP A 72 9.93 -9.58 0.06
CA ASP A 72 9.05 -9.37 -1.09
C ASP A 72 7.63 -9.89 -0.79
N VAL A 73 6.94 -9.17 0.10
CA VAL A 73 5.58 -9.47 0.50
C VAL A 73 4.62 -8.73 -0.44
N GLU A 74 4.08 -9.44 -1.42
CA GLU A 74 3.06 -8.87 -2.31
C GLU A 74 1.66 -8.95 -1.69
N GLU A 75 1.35 -10.08 -1.04
CA GLU A 75 0.05 -10.35 -0.43
C GLU A 75 0.19 -11.08 0.92
N LEU A 76 -0.77 -10.84 1.82
CA LEU A 76 -0.90 -11.50 3.12
C LEU A 76 -2.36 -11.73 3.45
N GLU A 77 -2.63 -12.84 4.14
CA GLU A 77 -3.92 -13.06 4.81
C GLU A 77 -4.10 -12.02 5.92
N LEU A 78 -5.34 -11.54 6.11
CA LEU A 78 -5.63 -10.48 7.09
C LEU A 78 -5.31 -10.91 8.53
N ASP A 79 -5.56 -12.16 8.87
CA ASP A 79 -5.31 -12.75 10.19
C ASP A 79 -3.85 -13.20 10.38
N ASN A 80 -3.03 -13.17 9.33
CA ASN A 80 -1.61 -13.49 9.36
C ASN A 80 -0.73 -12.25 9.14
N GLY A 81 -0.99 -11.17 9.87
CA GLY A 81 -0.21 -9.93 9.84
C GLY A 81 -0.61 -8.93 8.75
N GLY A 82 -1.49 -9.32 7.82
CA GLY A 82 -1.98 -8.42 6.76
C GLY A 82 -2.74 -7.21 7.33
N SER A 83 -3.51 -7.41 8.41
CA SER A 83 -4.31 -6.33 9.01
C SER A 83 -3.44 -5.20 9.58
N GLU A 84 -2.30 -5.53 10.16
CA GLU A 84 -1.32 -4.61 10.73
C GLU A 84 -0.72 -3.76 9.62
N PHE A 85 -0.21 -4.38 8.55
CA PHE A 85 0.35 -3.65 7.40
C PHE A 85 -0.69 -2.78 6.68
N VAL A 86 -1.96 -3.19 6.65
CA VAL A 86 -3.07 -2.34 6.19
C VAL A 86 -3.25 -1.13 7.10
N SER A 87 -3.24 -1.31 8.42
CA SER A 87 -3.38 -0.20 9.38
C SER A 87 -2.22 0.82 9.28
N TYR A 88 -1.01 0.31 8.97
CA TYR A 88 0.17 1.13 8.70
C TYR A 88 0.11 1.78 7.31
N GLY A 89 -0.79 1.38 6.43
CA GLY A 89 -0.88 1.90 5.05
C GLY A 89 0.22 1.37 4.14
N LEU A 90 0.93 0.33 4.55
CA LEU A 90 1.89 -0.40 3.72
C LEU A 90 1.14 -1.31 2.74
N MET A 91 -0.02 -1.83 3.14
CA MET A 91 -0.91 -2.66 2.32
C MET A 91 -2.33 -2.07 2.24
N GLU A 92 -3.12 -2.58 1.31
CA GLU A 92 -4.52 -2.25 1.11
C GLU A 92 -5.37 -3.52 1.02
N ILE A 93 -6.62 -3.43 1.45
CA ILE A 93 -7.55 -4.56 1.36
C ILE A 93 -7.97 -4.73 -0.09
N ARG A 94 -7.76 -5.93 -0.63
CA ARG A 94 -8.27 -6.35 -1.93
C ARG A 94 -9.22 -7.51 -1.76
N VAL A 95 -10.36 -7.39 -2.42
CA VAL A 95 -11.34 -8.47 -2.55
C VAL A 95 -11.10 -9.09 -3.92
N THR A 96 -10.71 -10.35 -3.94
CA THR A 96 -10.58 -11.09 -5.19
C THR A 96 -11.97 -11.40 -5.76
N LYS A 97 -12.04 -11.60 -7.08
CA LYS A 97 -13.33 -11.88 -7.73
C LYS A 97 -13.88 -13.21 -7.22
N PRO A 98 -15.18 -13.28 -6.90
CA PRO A 98 -15.76 -14.53 -6.43
C PRO A 98 -15.70 -15.62 -7.51
N ASN A 99 -15.43 -16.84 -7.08
CA ASN A 99 -15.73 -18.01 -7.89
C ASN A 99 -17.23 -18.33 -7.75
N ILE A 100 -17.92 -18.39 -8.88
CA ILE A 100 -19.34 -18.76 -8.93
C ILE A 100 -19.43 -20.21 -9.42
N LYS A 101 -20.12 -21.07 -8.66
CA LYS A 101 -20.49 -22.41 -9.12
C LYS A 101 -21.99 -22.47 -9.37
N VAL A 102 -22.36 -23.12 -10.48
CA VAL A 102 -23.75 -23.43 -10.82
C VAL A 102 -23.83 -24.90 -11.19
N GLY A 103 -24.32 -25.73 -10.26
CA GLY A 103 -24.21 -27.18 -10.39
C GLY A 103 -22.74 -27.64 -10.44
N ASP A 104 -22.36 -28.41 -11.45
CA ASP A 104 -20.98 -28.91 -11.64
C ASP A 104 -20.08 -27.93 -12.43
N GLU A 105 -20.64 -26.82 -12.93
CA GLU A 105 -19.93 -25.85 -13.77
C GLU A 105 -19.34 -24.69 -12.96
N LYS A 106 -18.10 -24.30 -13.28
CA LYS A 106 -17.40 -23.16 -12.68
C LYS A 106 -17.40 -21.96 -13.63
N TYR A 107 -17.84 -20.81 -13.14
CA TYR A 107 -17.85 -19.56 -13.87
C TYR A 107 -16.88 -18.55 -13.23
N TYR A 108 -16.09 -17.87 -14.07
CA TYR A 108 -15.15 -16.82 -13.66
C TYR A 108 -15.61 -15.47 -14.21
N GLY A 109 -15.84 -14.47 -13.36
CA GLY A 109 -16.10 -13.08 -13.79
C GLY A 109 -17.22 -12.34 -13.05
N ASP A 110 -17.47 -11.10 -13.50
CA ASP A 110 -18.26 -10.09 -12.77
C ASP A 110 -19.78 -10.26 -12.90
N LYS A 111 -20.25 -11.19 -13.74
CA LYS A 111 -21.68 -11.42 -13.99
C LYS A 111 -21.94 -12.87 -14.34
N TYR A 112 -22.67 -13.55 -13.46
CA TYR A 112 -23.55 -14.63 -13.86
C TYR A 112 -24.95 -14.02 -14.13
N ILE A 113 -25.47 -14.16 -15.34
CA ILE A 113 -26.87 -13.85 -15.66
C ILE A 113 -27.59 -15.19 -15.72
N PRO A 114 -28.42 -15.55 -14.71
CA PRO A 114 -29.21 -16.76 -14.77
C PRO A 114 -30.08 -16.72 -16.04
N SER A 115 -30.09 -17.80 -16.82
CA SER A 115 -31.14 -17.99 -17.83
C SER A 115 -32.50 -17.95 -17.13
N ASP A 116 -33.58 -17.52 -17.81
CA ASP A 116 -34.95 -17.42 -17.26
C ASP A 116 -35.54 -18.72 -16.64
N ASN A 117 -34.76 -19.80 -16.58
CA ASN A 117 -35.01 -20.99 -15.79
C ASN A 117 -34.79 -20.74 -14.29
N GLU A 118 -35.88 -20.56 -13.54
CA GLU A 118 -35.92 -20.49 -12.07
C GLU A 118 -35.12 -21.63 -11.39
N ILE A 119 -35.06 -22.82 -12.01
CA ILE A 119 -34.37 -24.02 -11.47
C ILE A 119 -32.85 -23.82 -11.33
N LEU A 120 -32.22 -22.97 -12.15
CA LEU A 120 -30.78 -22.72 -12.09
C LEU A 120 -30.43 -21.62 -11.08
N ALA A 121 -31.35 -20.70 -10.80
CA ALA A 121 -31.16 -19.65 -9.79
C ALA A 121 -31.06 -20.26 -8.37
N ASP A 122 -31.83 -21.31 -8.09
CA ASP A 122 -31.82 -22.03 -6.81
C ASP A 122 -30.54 -22.86 -6.56
N ARG A 123 -29.64 -22.97 -7.55
CA ARG A 123 -28.39 -23.75 -7.48
C ARG A 123 -27.13 -22.88 -7.53
N LEU A 124 -27.29 -21.57 -7.41
CA LEU A 124 -26.15 -20.65 -7.40
C LEU A 124 -25.46 -20.71 -6.03
N GLU A 125 -24.20 -21.15 -6.01
CA GLU A 125 -23.34 -21.10 -4.83
C GLU A 125 -22.19 -20.12 -5.11
N ILE A 126 -22.06 -19.09 -4.27
CA ILE A 126 -20.85 -18.27 -4.24
C ILE A 126 -19.86 -19.02 -3.35
N THR A 127 -18.81 -19.59 -3.93
CA THR A 127 -18.01 -20.57 -3.19
C THR A 127 -16.76 -19.99 -2.56
N ASP A 128 -16.15 -18.97 -3.16
CA ASP A 128 -14.87 -18.45 -2.67
C ASP A 128 -14.81 -16.92 -2.87
N PHE A 129 -14.70 -16.16 -1.78
CA PHE A 129 -14.19 -14.79 -1.77
C PHE A 129 -12.91 -14.80 -0.94
N GLU A 130 -11.79 -14.37 -1.51
CA GLU A 130 -10.58 -14.13 -0.72
C GLU A 130 -10.46 -12.63 -0.47
N ILE A 131 -10.39 -12.26 0.81
CA ILE A 131 -10.07 -10.91 1.25
C ILE A 131 -8.61 -10.98 1.70
N VAL A 132 -7.73 -10.36 0.93
CA VAL A 132 -6.29 -10.33 1.20
C VAL A 132 -5.84 -8.89 1.42
N ALA A 133 -4.76 -8.72 2.18
CA ALA A 133 -3.98 -7.51 2.13
C ALA A 133 -3.03 -7.64 0.95
N SER A 134 -3.03 -6.66 0.04
CA SER A 134 -2.04 -6.58 -1.06
C SER A 134 -1.20 -5.32 -0.89
N ILE A 135 0.03 -5.31 -1.37
CA ILE A 135 0.92 -4.15 -1.30
C ILE A 135 0.24 -2.90 -1.87
N SER A 136 0.25 -1.82 -1.09
CA SER A 136 -0.27 -0.52 -1.56
C SER A 136 0.74 0.15 -2.49
N TRP A 137 0.29 1.13 -3.25
CA TRP A 137 1.19 1.90 -4.12
C TRP A 137 2.32 2.59 -3.33
N ILE A 138 2.02 3.17 -2.15
CA ILE A 138 3.07 3.78 -1.32
C ILE A 138 3.97 2.70 -0.70
N GLY A 139 3.41 1.55 -0.31
CA GLY A 139 4.20 0.40 0.14
C GLY A 139 5.23 -0.03 -0.90
N GLN A 140 4.83 -0.10 -2.17
CA GLN A 140 5.73 -0.39 -3.28
C GLN A 140 6.83 0.67 -3.41
N ILE A 141 6.46 1.96 -3.38
CA ILE A 141 7.43 3.06 -3.42
C ILE A 141 8.45 2.96 -2.27
N LEU A 142 7.99 2.67 -1.05
CA LEU A 142 8.86 2.52 0.10
C LEU A 142 9.83 1.35 -0.10
N ARG A 143 9.37 0.20 -0.58
CA ARG A 143 10.24 -0.95 -0.89
C ARG A 143 11.29 -0.56 -1.94
N GLU A 144 10.86 -0.04 -3.08
CA GLU A 144 11.76 0.33 -4.20
C GLU A 144 12.82 1.38 -3.84
N ASN A 145 12.56 2.25 -2.86
CA ASN A 145 13.44 3.36 -2.51
C ASN A 145 14.20 3.18 -1.20
N LEU A 146 13.83 2.19 -0.37
CA LEU A 146 14.43 1.95 0.94
C LEU A 146 15.12 0.59 1.06
N CYS A 147 14.87 -0.37 0.15
CA CYS A 147 15.67 -1.60 0.10
C CYS A 147 17.14 -1.23 -0.07
N LYS A 148 18.01 -1.83 0.77
CA LYS A 148 19.45 -1.73 0.58
C LYS A 148 19.84 -2.64 -0.59
N GLU A 149 20.62 -2.10 -1.54
CA GLU A 149 21.36 -2.90 -2.52
C GLU A 149 22.34 -3.86 -1.83
#